data_AF-E4YDP1-F1
#
_entry.id   AF-E4YDP1-F1
#
_cell.length_a   1.000
_cell.length_b   1.000
_cell.length_c   1.000
_cell.angle_alpha   90.00
_cell.angle_beta   90.00
_cell.angle_gamma   90.00
#
_symmetry.space_group_name_H-M   'P 1'
#
loop_
_entity.id
_entity.type
_entity.pdbx_description
1 polymer ?
#
loop_
_entity_poly.entity_id
_entity_poly.type
_entity_poly.pdbx_seq_one_letter_code
_entity_poly.pdbx_strand_id
1 'polypeptide(L)'
;MSTLEINNDMDKRITRFVLPIGATINMDGTALYEAIAAIYIAQAEGMSLSFGDYILISITATVASIGAAGIPQAGLVTMIIVLTAIGLPPDRVSLILAVDPILDRFRTAINVMGDAMGCAVVRANVSLDEIAEEANNDAEIARLEEEIRPKKNQIASEL
;
A
#
# COMPACT_ATOMS: atom_id res chain seq x y z
N MET A 1 10.36 -7.40 -6.66
CA MET A 1 10.25 -8.85 -6.37
C MET A 1 11.59 -9.55 -6.49
N SER A 2 12.15 -9.77 -7.69
CA SER A 2 13.37 -10.57 -7.88
C SER A 2 14.58 -10.11 -7.06
N THR A 3 14.77 -8.79 -6.88
CA THR A 3 15.84 -8.25 -6.02
C THR A 3 15.75 -8.75 -4.58
N LEU A 4 14.53 -8.83 -4.03
CA LEU A 4 14.32 -9.30 -2.66
C LEU A 4 14.50 -10.82 -2.55
N GLU A 5 14.04 -11.56 -3.55
CA GLU A 5 14.14 -13.03 -3.56
C GLU A 5 15.58 -13.51 -3.77
N ILE A 6 16.35 -12.83 -4.63
CA ILE A 6 17.70 -13.26 -5.01
C ILE A 6 18.76 -12.67 -4.09
N ASN A 7 18.70 -11.36 -3.79
CA ASN A 7 19.77 -10.69 -3.06
C ASN A 7 19.57 -10.72 -1.54
N ASN A 8 18.32 -10.82 -1.08
CA ASN A 8 17.97 -10.82 0.34
C ASN A 8 17.36 -12.17 0.81
N ASP A 9 17.40 -13.20 -0.03
CA ASP A 9 16.90 -14.56 0.24
C ASP A 9 15.48 -14.60 0.83
N MET A 10 14.62 -13.71 0.33
CA MET A 10 13.27 -13.57 0.86
C MET A 10 12.32 -14.61 0.24
N ASP A 11 11.53 -15.27 1.09
CA ASP A 11 10.57 -16.29 0.65
C ASP A 11 9.53 -15.72 -0.33
N LYS A 12 9.33 -16.42 -1.44
CA LYS A 12 8.41 -16.03 -2.51
C LYS A 12 6.96 -15.89 -2.05
N ARG A 13 6.54 -16.66 -1.04
CA ARG A 13 5.19 -16.56 -0.46
C ARG A 13 4.97 -15.18 0.16
N ILE A 14 5.99 -14.64 0.82
CA ILE A 14 5.94 -13.30 1.42
C ILE A 14 6.01 -12.23 0.34
N THR A 15 7.00 -12.28 -0.56
CA THR A 15 7.17 -11.24 -1.59
C THR A 15 5.95 -11.13 -2.51
N ARG A 16 5.32 -12.26 -2.87
CA ARG A 16 4.13 -12.30 -3.73
C ARG A 16 2.86 -11.87 -3.04
N PHE A 17 2.83 -11.89 -1.72
CA PHE A 17 1.69 -11.38 -0.94
C PHE A 17 1.87 -9.90 -0.60
N VAL A 18 3.00 -9.55 0.02
CA VAL A 18 3.23 -8.22 0.58
C VAL A 18 3.46 -7.17 -0.50
N LEU A 19 4.28 -7.43 -1.51
CA LEU A 19 4.65 -6.39 -2.49
C LEU A 19 3.48 -5.90 -3.36
N PRO A 20 2.57 -6.76 -3.88
CA PRO A 20 1.42 -6.27 -4.64
C PRO A 20 0.47 -5.41 -3.79
N ILE A 21 0.26 -5.79 -2.53
CA ILE A 21 -0.59 -5.03 -1.59
C ILE A 21 0.11 -3.71 -1.24
N GLY A 22 1.38 -3.77 -0.84
CA GLY A 22 2.20 -2.62 -0.49
C GLY A 22 2.28 -1.58 -1.61
N ALA A 23 2.56 -2.01 -2.85
CA ALA A 23 2.69 -1.10 -3.98
C ALA A 23 1.43 -0.25 -4.27
N THR A 24 0.27 -0.65 -3.75
CA THR A 24 -0.98 0.12 -3.89
C THR A 24 -1.36 0.91 -2.63
N ILE A 25 -1.14 0.33 -1.44
CA ILE A 25 -1.62 0.89 -0.17
C ILE A 25 -0.53 1.71 0.55
N ASN A 26 0.74 1.29 0.45
CA ASN A 26 1.87 1.92 1.12
C ASN A 26 2.38 3.12 0.33
N MET A 27 1.63 4.21 0.45
CA MET A 27 1.89 5.48 -0.19
C MET A 27 2.42 6.54 0.78
N ASP A 28 3.21 6.14 1.77
CA ASP A 28 3.73 7.02 2.82
C ASP A 28 4.52 8.22 2.28
N GLY A 29 5.35 8.01 1.26
CA GLY A 29 6.08 9.08 0.57
C GLY A 29 5.15 10.07 -0.14
N THR A 30 4.00 9.59 -0.63
CA THR A 30 2.96 10.43 -1.25
C THR A 30 2.24 11.26 -0.18
N ALA A 31 1.80 10.63 0.92
CA ALA A 31 1.17 11.32 2.03
C ALA A 31 2.09 12.39 2.66
N LEU A 32 3.37 12.05 2.85
CA LEU A 32 4.37 12.98 3.39
C LEU A 32 4.56 14.19 2.47
N TYR A 33 4.69 13.96 1.16
CA TYR A 33 4.80 15.04 0.19
C TYR A 33 3.56 15.94 0.18
N GLU A 34 2.37 15.33 0.16
CA GLU A 34 1.10 16.06 0.18
C GLU A 34 0.97 16.96 1.41
N ALA A 35 1.30 16.44 2.59
CA ALA A 35 1.27 17.20 3.81
C ALA A 35 2.25 18.39 3.78
N ILE A 36 3.51 18.15 3.42
CA ILE A 36 4.55 19.18 3.41
C ILE A 36 4.26 20.23 2.33
N ALA A 37 3.86 19.82 1.14
CA ALA A 37 3.58 20.74 0.04
C ALA A 37 2.34 21.60 0.31
N ALA A 38 1.27 21.04 0.92
CA ALA A 38 0.11 21.83 1.32
C ALA A 38 0.48 22.89 2.37
N ILE A 39 1.31 22.52 3.36
CA ILE A 39 1.82 23.46 4.36
C ILE A 39 2.67 24.56 3.69
N TYR A 40 3.56 24.17 2.78
CA TYR A 40 4.40 25.12 2.03
C TYR A 40 3.55 26.10 1.22
N ILE A 41 2.56 25.62 0.47
CA ILE A 41 1.68 26.46 -0.35
C ILE A 41 0.88 27.43 0.54
N ALA A 42 0.32 26.95 1.65
CA ALA A 42 -0.39 27.80 2.61
C ALA A 42 0.51 28.93 3.12
N GLN A 43 1.75 28.61 3.51
CA GLN A 43 2.72 29.61 3.98
C GLN A 43 3.15 30.58 2.87
N ALA A 44 3.34 30.10 1.65
CA ALA A 44 3.71 30.93 0.49
C ALA A 44 2.60 31.94 0.12
N GLU A 45 1.34 31.58 0.33
CA GLU A 45 0.17 32.46 0.13
C GLU A 45 -0.15 33.32 1.37
N GLY A 46 0.65 33.23 2.44
CA GLY A 46 0.44 33.99 3.68
C GLY A 46 -0.76 33.52 4.51
N MET A 47 -1.27 32.31 4.27
CA MET A 47 -2.33 31.69 5.05
C MET A 47 -1.78 31.16 6.38
N SER A 48 -2.37 31.60 7.49
CA SER A 48 -2.05 31.06 8.81
C SER A 48 -2.77 29.74 9.03
N LEU A 49 -2.02 28.67 9.28
CA LEU A 49 -2.58 27.36 9.63
C LEU A 49 -2.79 27.23 11.14
N SER A 50 -4.00 26.87 11.53
CA SER A 50 -4.32 26.47 12.90
C SER A 50 -3.86 25.04 13.18
N PHE A 51 -3.84 24.64 14.45
CA PHE A 51 -3.56 23.24 14.83
C PHE A 51 -4.54 22.25 14.19
N GLY A 52 -5.81 22.64 14.04
CA GLY A 52 -6.83 21.83 13.37
C GLY A 52 -6.51 21.59 11.89
N ASP A 53 -5.94 22.58 11.21
CA ASP A 53 -5.57 22.46 9.80
C ASP A 53 -4.43 21.45 9.60
N TYR A 54 -3.44 21.41 10.49
CA TYR A 54 -2.37 20.40 10.42
C TYR A 54 -2.92 18.97 10.57
N ILE A 55 -3.89 18.77 11.48
CA ILE A 55 -4.57 17.47 11.63
C ILE A 55 -5.36 17.14 10.36
N LEU A 56 -6.11 18.10 9.83
CA LEU A 56 -6.90 17.91 8.62
C LEU A 56 -6.01 17.57 7.42
N ILE A 57 -4.89 18.28 7.24
CA ILE A 57 -3.88 17.99 6.21
C ILE A 57 -3.35 16.56 6.37
N SER A 58 -2.97 16.16 7.58
CA SER A 58 -2.42 14.83 7.83
C SER A 58 -3.42 13.71 7.47
N ILE A 59 -4.68 13.85 7.87
CA ILE A 59 -5.72 12.85 7.60
C ILE A 59 -6.05 12.82 6.11
N THR A 60 -6.26 13.98 5.50
CA THR A 60 -6.66 14.07 4.08
C THR A 60 -5.53 13.60 3.17
N ALA A 61 -4.28 13.95 3.43
CA ALA A 61 -3.12 13.45 2.69
C ALA A 61 -2.98 11.92 2.81
N THR A 62 -3.16 11.37 4.01
CA THR A 62 -3.09 9.91 4.21
C THR A 62 -4.17 9.20 3.38
N VAL A 63 -5.43 9.67 3.46
CA VAL A 63 -6.55 9.07 2.73
C VAL A 63 -6.39 9.25 1.21
N ALA A 64 -5.98 10.44 0.76
CA ALA A 64 -5.77 10.75 -0.65
C ALA A 64 -4.64 9.91 -1.27
N SER A 65 -3.55 9.69 -0.51
CA SER A 65 -2.40 8.90 -0.97
C SER A 65 -2.75 7.45 -1.33
N ILE A 66 -3.68 6.81 -0.61
CA ILE A 66 -4.13 5.44 -0.92
C ILE A 66 -4.89 5.42 -2.26
N GLY A 67 -5.61 6.49 -2.58
CA GLY A 67 -6.34 6.63 -3.85
C GLY A 67 -5.47 6.90 -5.08
N ALA A 68 -4.17 7.17 -4.90
CA ALA A 68 -3.26 7.59 -5.96
C ALA A 68 -2.80 6.44 -6.89
N ALA A 69 -2.89 5.18 -6.45
CA ALA A 69 -2.30 4.01 -7.13
C ALA A 69 -2.74 3.82 -8.61
N GLY A 70 -3.92 4.32 -8.98
CA GLY A 70 -4.50 4.15 -10.32
C GLY A 70 -4.36 5.35 -11.28
N ILE A 71 -3.77 6.47 -10.85
CA ILE A 71 -3.82 7.74 -11.59
C ILE A 71 -2.43 8.09 -12.14
N PRO A 72 -2.24 8.25 -13.47
CA PRO A 72 -1.03 8.83 -14.03
C PRO A 72 -0.82 10.26 -13.50
N GLN A 73 0.37 10.60 -13.00
CA GLN A 73 0.63 11.88 -12.30
C GLN A 73 -0.29 12.12 -11.08
N ALA A 74 -0.64 11.05 -10.35
CA ALA A 74 -1.55 11.12 -9.20
C ALA A 74 -1.22 12.24 -8.20
N GLY A 75 0.08 12.48 -7.94
CA GLY A 75 0.52 13.43 -6.91
C GLY A 75 0.02 14.87 -7.08
N LEU A 76 -0.29 15.32 -8.30
CA LEU A 76 -0.87 16.65 -8.53
C LEU A 76 -2.39 16.64 -8.33
N VAL A 77 -3.07 15.55 -8.70
CA VAL A 77 -4.52 15.40 -8.55
C VAL A 77 -4.90 15.27 -7.08
N THR A 78 -4.17 14.45 -6.34
CA THR A 78 -4.39 14.27 -4.91
C THR A 78 -4.00 15.51 -4.10
N MET A 79 -3.00 16.28 -4.54
CA MET A 79 -2.69 17.59 -3.95
C MET A 79 -3.88 18.54 -3.98
N ILE A 80 -4.64 18.57 -5.08
CA ILE A 80 -5.83 19.43 -5.19
C ILE A 80 -6.85 19.08 -4.09
N ILE A 81 -7.00 17.79 -3.76
CA ILE A 81 -7.90 17.34 -2.68
C ILE A 81 -7.43 17.91 -1.33
N VAL A 82 -6.14 17.84 -1.04
CA VAL A 82 -5.56 18.33 0.23
C VAL A 82 -5.66 19.86 0.33
N LEU A 83 -5.33 20.59 -0.74
CA LEU A 83 -5.45 22.05 -0.78
C LEU A 83 -6.90 22.52 -0.60
N THR A 84 -7.84 21.88 -1.30
CA THR A 84 -9.26 22.23 -1.19
C THR A 84 -9.83 21.93 0.19
N ALA A 85 -9.34 20.88 0.86
CA ALA A 85 -9.75 20.56 2.23
C ALA A 85 -9.43 21.68 3.24
N ILE A 86 -8.31 22.40 3.05
CA ILE A 86 -7.93 23.56 3.87
C ILE A 86 -8.38 24.91 3.28
N GLY A 87 -9.21 24.89 2.22
CA GLY A 87 -9.79 26.09 1.62
C GLY A 87 -8.87 26.85 0.67
N LEU A 88 -7.76 26.26 0.22
CA LEU A 88 -6.89 26.84 -0.80
C LEU A 88 -7.41 26.55 -2.22
N PRO A 89 -7.31 27.53 -3.15
CA PRO A 89 -7.64 27.32 -4.55
C PRO A 89 -6.77 26.23 -5.21
N PRO A 90 -7.35 25.31 -6.02
CA PRO A 90 -6.61 24.24 -6.70
C PRO A 90 -5.43 24.70 -7.57
N ASP A 91 -5.54 25.88 -8.20
CA ASP A 91 -4.53 26.42 -9.11
C ASP A 91 -3.20 26.76 -8.42
N ARG A 92 -3.19 26.82 -7.08
CA ARG A 92 -1.98 27.01 -6.27
C ARG A 92 -1.00 25.84 -6.34
N VAL A 93 -1.44 24.67 -6.81
CA VAL A 93 -0.55 23.53 -7.11
C VAL A 93 0.55 23.90 -8.12
N SER A 94 0.34 24.95 -8.91
CA SER A 94 1.35 25.48 -9.83
C SER A 94 2.68 25.86 -9.17
N LEU A 95 2.67 26.23 -7.88
CA LEU A 95 3.86 26.60 -7.11
C LEU A 95 4.89 25.48 -6.95
N ILE A 96 4.47 24.22 -7.07
CA ILE A 96 5.32 23.03 -6.88
C ILE A 96 5.57 22.26 -8.18
N LEU A 97 4.95 22.66 -9.31
CA LEU A 97 5.07 21.95 -10.60
C LEU A 97 6.51 21.81 -11.09
N ALA A 98 7.36 22.80 -10.84
CA ALA A 98 8.75 22.79 -11.29
C ALA A 98 9.60 21.74 -10.55
N VAL A 99 9.25 21.41 -9.29
CA VAL A 99 10.01 20.48 -8.44
C VAL A 99 9.38 19.09 -8.38
N ASP A 100 8.09 18.97 -8.68
CA ASP A 100 7.33 17.71 -8.59
C ASP A 100 8.00 16.53 -9.33
N PRO A 101 8.54 16.65 -10.56
CA PRO A 101 9.18 15.52 -11.22
C PRO A 101 10.39 14.95 -10.46
N ILE A 102 11.13 15.81 -9.76
CA ILE A 102 12.31 15.37 -8.98
C ILE A 102 11.83 14.68 -7.70
N LEU A 103 10.89 15.32 -6.99
CA LEU A 103 10.34 14.81 -5.74
C LEU A 103 9.59 13.49 -5.95
N ASP A 104 8.89 13.34 -7.07
CA ASP A 104 8.18 12.11 -7.44
C ASP A 104 9.07 10.87 -7.40
N ARG A 105 10.27 10.97 -7.96
CA ARG A 105 11.23 9.86 -7.97
C ARG A 105 11.66 9.46 -6.56
N PHE A 106 11.83 10.42 -5.66
CA PHE A 106 12.15 10.14 -4.26
C PHE A 106 10.97 9.52 -3.51
N ARG A 107 9.73 9.99 -3.77
CA ARG A 107 8.51 9.39 -3.20
C ARG A 107 8.40 7.92 -3.59
N THR A 108 8.54 7.62 -4.89
CA THR A 108 8.48 6.23 -5.36
C THR A 108 9.58 5.38 -4.73
N ALA A 109 10.80 5.91 -4.59
CA ALA A 109 11.89 5.18 -3.94
C ALA A 109 11.60 4.87 -2.47
N ILE A 110 11.02 5.81 -1.72
CA ILE A 110 10.63 5.62 -0.32
C ILE A 110 9.52 4.58 -0.20
N ASN A 111 8.48 4.64 -1.03
CA ASN A 111 7.38 3.66 -1.01
C ASN A 111 7.90 2.24 -1.28
N VAL A 112 8.73 2.07 -2.32
CA VAL A 112 9.35 0.77 -2.65
C VAL A 112 10.26 0.28 -1.53
N MET A 113 11.00 1.18 -0.86
CA MET A 113 11.81 0.83 0.30
C MET A 113 10.95 0.37 1.47
N GLY A 114 9.84 1.06 1.75
CA GLY A 114 8.87 0.68 2.77
C GLY A 114 8.27 -0.70 2.51
N ASP A 115 7.91 -1.00 1.26
CA ASP A 115 7.40 -2.33 0.87
C ASP A 115 8.44 -3.44 1.10
N ALA A 116 9.70 -3.16 0.78
CA ALA A 116 10.80 -4.09 1.02
C ALA A 116 11.02 -4.34 2.51
N MET A 117 10.97 -3.28 3.33
CA MET A 117 11.06 -3.40 4.79
C MET A 117 9.85 -4.14 5.38
N GLY A 118 8.64 -3.89 4.86
CA GLY A 118 7.43 -4.59 5.25
C GLY A 118 7.53 -6.09 5.03
N CYS A 119 8.12 -6.52 3.90
CA CYS A 119 8.39 -7.94 3.66
C CYS A 119 9.33 -8.54 4.73
N ALA A 120 10.38 -7.82 5.12
CA ALA A 120 11.31 -8.28 6.16
C ALA A 120 10.64 -8.38 7.54
N VAL A 121 9.77 -7.43 7.88
CA VAL A 121 8.99 -7.46 9.13
C VAL A 121 8.03 -8.66 9.13
N VAL A 122 7.30 -8.90 8.04
CA VAL A 122 6.42 -10.07 7.92
C VAL A 122 7.21 -11.37 8.04
N ARG A 123 8.38 -11.46 7.38
CA ARG A 123 9.26 -12.62 7.46
C ARG A 123 9.72 -12.94 8.88
N ALA A 124 9.95 -11.91 9.70
CA ALA A 124 10.37 -12.07 11.09
C ALA A 124 9.24 -12.51 12.03
N ASN A 125 7.98 -12.28 11.66
CA ASN A 125 6.81 -12.52 12.52
C ASN A 125 5.94 -13.69 12.08
N VAL A 126 6.24 -14.33 10.95
CA VAL A 126 5.45 -15.43 10.39
C VAL A 126 6.28 -16.73 10.34
N SER A 127 5.74 -17.80 10.93
CA SER A 127 6.26 -19.15 10.83
C SER A 127 5.79 -19.78 9.52
N LEU A 128 6.64 -19.70 8.49
CA LEU A 128 6.29 -20.22 7.17
C LEU A 128 6.26 -21.76 7.10
N ASP A 129 6.88 -22.44 8.06
CA ASP A 129 6.90 -23.90 8.15
C ASP A 129 5.56 -24.41 8.70
N GLU A 130 5.02 -23.76 9.73
CA GLU A 130 3.67 -24.03 10.25
C GLU A 130 2.61 -23.85 9.16
N ILE A 131 2.69 -22.75 8.40
CA ILE A 131 1.77 -22.49 7.28
C ILE A 131 1.90 -23.57 6.19
N ALA A 132 3.11 -24.08 5.94
CA ALA A 132 3.32 -25.14 4.94
C ALA A 132 2.76 -26.49 5.41
N GLU A 133 2.89 -26.80 6.71
CA GLU A 133 2.36 -28.01 7.32
C GLU A 133 0.83 -28.02 7.32
N GLU A 134 0.20 -26.92 7.74
CA GLU A 134 -1.26 -26.75 7.67
C GLU A 134 -1.78 -26.89 6.24
N ALA A 135 -1.15 -26.22 5.26
CA ALA A 135 -1.57 -26.30 3.87
C ALA A 135 -1.45 -27.72 3.28
N ASN A 136 -0.45 -28.51 3.70
CA ASN A 136 -0.32 -29.90 3.29
C ASN A 136 -1.41 -30.79 3.91
N ASN A 137 -1.69 -30.60 5.20
CA ASN A 137 -2.73 -31.35 5.90
C ASN A 137 -4.12 -31.09 5.29
N ASP A 138 -4.44 -29.83 4.99
CA ASP A 138 -5.69 -29.44 4.33
C ASP A 138 -5.81 -30.07 2.94
N ALA A 139 -4.71 -30.08 2.17
CA ALA A 139 -4.68 -30.71 0.86
C ALA A 139 -4.85 -32.24 0.94
N GLU A 140 -4.31 -32.88 1.97
CA GLU A 140 -4.49 -34.32 2.22
C GLU A 140 -5.93 -34.65 2.60
N ILE A 141 -6.53 -33.88 3.52
CA ILE A 141 -7.95 -34.02 3.89
C ILE A 141 -8.85 -33.88 2.67
N ALA A 142 -8.64 -32.85 1.84
CA ALA A 142 -9.42 -32.64 0.62
C ALA A 142 -9.33 -33.84 -0.34
N ARG A 143 -8.15 -34.43 -0.51
CA ARG A 143 -7.97 -35.65 -1.34
C ARG A 143 -8.72 -36.85 -0.78
N LEU A 144 -8.63 -37.07 0.53
CA LEU A 144 -9.33 -38.16 1.20
C LEU A 144 -10.86 -37.99 1.09
N GLU A 145 -11.36 -36.76 1.22
CA GLU A 145 -12.78 -36.46 1.00
C GLU A 145 -13.22 -36.78 -0.43
N GLU A 146 -12.42 -36.45 -1.45
CA GLU A 146 -12.72 -36.79 -2.84
C GLU A 146 -12.73 -38.30 -3.09
N GLU A 147 -11.82 -39.06 -2.48
CA GLU A 147 -11.79 -40.53 -2.57
C GLU A 147 -12.97 -41.20 -1.85
N ILE A 148 -13.42 -40.61 -0.74
CA ILE A 148 -14.54 -41.14 0.07
C ILE A 148 -15.90 -40.71 -0.52
N ARG A 149 -15.97 -39.58 -1.24
CA ARG A 149 -17.19 -39.05 -1.89
C ARG A 149 -17.99 -40.09 -2.69
N PRO A 150 -17.40 -40.89 -3.62
CA PRO A 150 -18.16 -41.91 -4.36
C PRO A 150 -18.72 -43.02 -3.46
N LYS A 151 -17.97 -43.44 -2.43
CA LYS A 151 -18.42 -44.46 -1.47
C LYS A 151 -19.59 -43.95 -0.62
N LYS A 152 -19.54 -42.70 -0.17
CA LYS A 152 -20.66 -42.03 0.52
C LYS A 152 -21.91 -41.94 -0.36
N ASN A 153 -21.75 -41.57 -1.63
CA ASN A 153 -22.87 -41.45 -2.57
C ASN A 153 -23.53 -42.81 -2.87
N GLN A 154 -22.73 -43.88 -2.94
CA GLN A 154 -23.24 -45.23 -3.16
C GLN A 154 -24.06 -45.74 -1.96
N ILE A 155 -23.57 -45.53 -0.73
CA ILE A 155 -24.31 -45.87 0.49
C ILE A 155 -25.60 -45.04 0.64
N ALA A 156 -25.57 -43.76 0.26
CA ALA A 156 -26.74 -42.89 0.30
C ALA A 156 -27.80 -43.25 -0.76
N SER A 157 -27.42 -43.95 -1.84
CA SER A 157 -28.36 -44.44 -2.85
C SER A 157 -28.99 -45.79 -2.51
N GLU A 158 -28.49 -46.49 -1.49
CA GLU A 158 -28.98 -47.78 -1.01
C GLU A 158 -29.93 -47.65 0.21
N LEU A 159 -30.14 -46.43 0.71
CA LEU A 159 -31.10 -46.05 1.77
C LEU A 159 -32.33 -45.36 1.17
#